data_AF-A0A957XMH7-F1
#
_entry.id   AF-A0A957XMH7-F1
#
_cell.length_a   1.000
_cell.length_b   1.000
_cell.length_c   1.000
_cell.angle_alpha   90.00
_cell.angle_beta   90.00
_cell.angle_gamma   90.00
#
_symmetry.space_group_name_H-M   'P 1'
#
loop_
_entity.id
_entity.type
_entity.pdbx_description
1 polymer ?
#
loop_
_entity_poly.entity_id
_entity_poly.type
_entity_poly.pdbx_seq_one_letter_code
_entity_poly.pdbx_strand_id
1 'polypeptide(L)'
;AARYVERKGESGDELWDLLLWILIPGLIGARLYYVFIQSPRGPEGLGYYLSNPWAILQIWSGGIHIFGAFIFGGIAAVLYMRRKGLPALTYLDAIALGMPLGQAIGRWANFINQELYGPPTTLPWGLKIDQHARIAPYNDIATYPVDTLFHPLFLYESLWNFIGFGLIFWISRRFERNLRPGDLLLLYVIWYPTGRFMLEFIRTDSWF
;
A
#
# COMPACT_ATOMS: atom_id res chain seq x y z
N ALA A 1 -16.20 1.25 6.76
CA ALA A 1 -15.78 -0.01 7.39
C ALA A 1 -16.59 -0.28 8.68
N ALA A 2 -16.51 0.53 9.74
CA ALA A 2 -17.27 0.31 11.00
C ALA A 2 -18.78 0.09 10.79
N ARG A 3 -19.44 1.00 10.07
CA ARG A 3 -20.86 0.84 9.69
C ARG A 3 -21.19 -0.45 8.93
N TYR A 4 -20.24 -1.05 8.22
CA TYR A 4 -20.48 -2.33 7.54
C TYR A 4 -20.52 -3.49 8.55
N VAL A 5 -19.57 -3.49 9.50
CA VAL A 5 -19.49 -4.45 10.60
C VAL A 5 -20.76 -4.39 11.47
N GLU A 6 -21.21 -3.18 11.81
CA GLU A 6 -22.46 -2.95 12.57
C GLU A 6 -23.70 -3.51 11.86
N ARG A 7 -23.82 -3.33 10.53
CA ARG A 7 -24.94 -3.90 9.76
C ARG A 7 -24.92 -5.43 9.69
N LYS A 8 -23.78 -6.05 9.96
CA LYS A 8 -23.61 -7.50 10.07
C LYS A 8 -23.76 -8.01 11.51
N GLY A 9 -24.15 -7.14 12.46
CA GLY A 9 -24.41 -7.49 13.86
C GLY A 9 -23.17 -7.48 14.76
N GLU A 10 -22.06 -6.94 14.27
CA GLU A 10 -20.76 -6.94 14.94
C GLU A 10 -20.38 -5.53 15.42
N SER A 11 -19.43 -5.43 16.37
CA SER A 11 -19.04 -4.13 16.94
C SER A 11 -18.14 -3.32 16.01
N GLY A 12 -18.54 -2.08 15.70
CA GLY A 12 -17.70 -1.11 15.00
C GLY A 12 -16.48 -0.68 15.81
N ASP A 13 -16.55 -0.73 17.15
CA ASP A 13 -15.46 -0.35 18.04
C ASP A 13 -14.32 -1.37 18.01
N GLU A 14 -14.65 -2.66 17.94
CA GLU A 14 -13.66 -3.74 17.80
C GLU A 14 -12.86 -3.61 16.48
N LEU A 15 -13.43 -2.95 15.45
CA LEU A 15 -12.71 -2.64 14.21
C LEU A 15 -11.67 -1.52 14.42
N TRP A 16 -11.99 -0.51 15.22
CA TRP A 16 -11.05 0.56 15.56
C TRP A 16 -9.93 0.06 16.45
N ASP A 17 -10.26 -0.78 17.43
CA ASP A 17 -9.25 -1.47 18.23
C ASP A 17 -8.37 -2.36 17.36
N LEU A 18 -8.97 -3.17 16.47
CA LEU A 18 -8.22 -3.99 15.51
C LEU A 18 -7.26 -3.14 14.67
N LEU A 19 -7.66 -1.95 14.22
CA LEU A 19 -6.78 -1.03 13.48
C LEU A 19 -5.54 -0.65 14.30
N LEU A 20 -5.69 -0.31 15.59
CA LEU A 20 -4.57 0.01 16.47
C LEU A 20 -3.65 -1.21 16.68
N TRP A 21 -4.26 -2.38 16.88
CA TRP A 21 -3.55 -3.64 17.01
C TRP A 21 -2.83 -4.07 15.74
N ILE A 22 -3.25 -3.61 14.56
CA ILE A 22 -2.55 -3.84 13.30
C ILE A 22 -1.43 -2.82 13.10
N LEU A 23 -1.72 -1.54 13.34
CA LEU A 23 -0.84 -0.43 12.99
C LEU A 23 0.48 -0.47 13.77
N ILE A 24 0.41 -0.69 15.09
CA ILE A 24 1.61 -0.66 15.94
C ILE A 24 2.56 -1.83 15.60
N PRO A 25 2.14 -3.10 15.62
CA PRO A 25 3.00 -4.21 15.21
C PRO A 25 3.39 -4.12 13.74
N GLY A 26 2.52 -3.61 12.87
CA GLY A 26 2.82 -3.40 11.46
C GLY A 26 3.98 -2.43 11.26
N LEU A 27 3.98 -1.28 11.93
CA LEU A 27 5.08 -0.31 11.86
C LEU A 27 6.39 -0.90 12.40
N ILE A 28 6.33 -1.60 13.53
CA ILE A 28 7.48 -2.29 14.12
C ILE A 28 8.02 -3.34 13.13
N GLY A 29 7.15 -4.19 12.61
CA GLY A 29 7.51 -5.23 11.65
C GLY A 29 8.11 -4.65 10.38
N ALA A 30 7.57 -3.55 9.87
CA ALA A 30 8.07 -2.89 8.67
C ALA A 30 9.51 -2.37 8.86
N ARG A 31 9.81 -1.85 10.05
CA ARG A 31 11.16 -1.41 10.41
C ARG A 31 12.11 -2.58 10.60
N LEU A 32 11.70 -3.60 11.36
CA LEU A 32 12.52 -4.79 11.61
C LEU A 32 12.82 -5.54 10.31
N TYR A 33 11.84 -5.68 9.43
CA TYR A 33 12.03 -6.32 8.13
C TYR A 33 13.04 -5.54 7.28
N TYR A 34 12.94 -4.21 7.25
CA TYR A 34 13.95 -3.41 6.56
C TYR A 34 15.35 -3.65 7.13
N VAL A 35 15.51 -3.53 8.45
CA VAL A 35 16.81 -3.66 9.13
C VAL A 35 17.43 -5.05 8.90
N PHE A 36 16.68 -6.12 9.14
CA PHE A 36 17.23 -7.47 9.16
C PHE A 36 17.23 -8.18 7.80
N ILE A 37 16.32 -7.80 6.89
CA ILE A 37 16.11 -8.52 5.63
C ILE A 37 16.49 -7.67 4.41
N GLN A 38 16.03 -6.42 4.33
CA GLN A 38 16.20 -5.59 3.13
C GLN A 38 17.53 -4.82 3.12
N SER A 39 18.03 -4.40 4.28
CA SER A 39 19.19 -3.52 4.35
C SER A 39 20.46 -4.24 3.86
N PRO A 40 21.43 -3.50 3.28
CA PRO A 40 22.68 -4.09 2.84
C PRO A 40 23.37 -4.88 3.97
N ARG A 41 23.95 -6.05 3.70
CA ARG A 41 24.58 -6.87 4.74
C ARG A 41 25.93 -6.33 5.25
N GLY A 42 26.45 -5.28 4.63
CA GLY A 42 27.74 -4.68 4.97
C GLY A 42 27.71 -3.73 6.17
N PRO A 43 28.85 -3.05 6.43
CA PRO A 43 28.98 -2.07 7.51
C PRO A 43 27.97 -0.93 7.43
N GLU A 44 27.50 -0.58 6.23
CA GLU A 44 26.58 0.53 5.99
C GLU A 44 25.09 0.16 6.15
N GLY A 45 24.76 -1.12 6.31
CA GLY A 45 23.39 -1.57 6.54
C GLY A 45 23.27 -2.34 7.85
N LEU A 46 23.11 -3.66 7.79
CA LEU A 46 22.93 -4.50 8.98
C LEU A 46 24.09 -4.32 9.98
N GLY A 47 25.34 -4.18 9.51
CA GLY A 47 26.49 -3.93 10.39
C GLY A 47 26.37 -2.61 11.18
N TYR A 48 25.82 -1.56 10.57
CA TYR A 48 25.55 -0.29 11.24
C TYR A 48 24.49 -0.44 12.34
N TYR A 49 23.40 -1.16 12.06
CA TYR A 49 22.33 -1.37 13.04
C TYR A 49 22.78 -2.25 14.22
N LEU A 50 23.63 -3.25 13.97
CA LEU A 50 24.18 -4.10 15.02
C LEU A 50 25.21 -3.37 15.89
N SER A 51 25.99 -2.46 15.30
CA SER A 51 26.93 -1.61 16.06
C SER A 51 26.24 -0.45 16.77
N ASN A 52 25.10 0.03 16.26
CA ASN A 52 24.32 1.13 16.83
C ASN A 52 22.82 0.74 16.94
N PRO A 53 22.42 -0.11 17.92
CA PRO A 53 21.05 -0.62 18.02
C PRO A 53 19.98 0.48 18.15
N TRP A 54 20.33 1.64 18.69
CA TRP A 54 19.42 2.79 18.77
C TRP A 54 18.92 3.26 17.39
N ALA A 55 19.72 3.08 16.34
CA ALA A 55 19.34 3.42 14.98
C ALA A 55 18.14 2.59 14.46
N ILE A 56 17.90 1.41 15.03
CA ILE A 56 16.75 0.56 14.66
C ILE A 56 15.44 1.28 14.99
N LEU A 57 15.38 2.06 16.07
CA LEU A 57 14.18 2.79 16.48
C LEU A 57 13.93 4.07 15.68
N GLN A 58 14.90 4.52 14.90
CA GLN A 58 14.83 5.77 14.12
C GLN A 58 14.02 5.59 12.85
N ILE A 59 12.71 5.41 12.98
CA ILE A 59 11.77 5.23 11.86
C ILE A 59 11.66 6.49 10.97
N TRP A 60 12.00 7.67 11.50
CA TRP A 60 12.01 8.93 10.76
C TRP A 60 13.20 9.07 9.81
N SER A 61 14.24 8.24 9.96
CA SER A 61 15.40 8.20 9.06
C SER A 61 15.12 7.41 7.76
N GLY A 62 13.85 7.09 7.48
CA GLY A 62 13.46 6.20 6.39
C GLY A 62 13.74 4.73 6.72
N GLY A 63 13.74 3.87 5.70
CA GLY A 63 14.04 2.44 5.85
C GLY A 63 12.88 1.66 6.48
N ILE A 64 11.77 1.59 5.75
CA ILE A 64 10.57 0.84 6.10
C ILE A 64 10.26 -0.10 4.94
N HIS A 65 9.90 -1.34 5.22
CA HIS A 65 9.56 -2.31 4.19
C HIS A 65 8.14 -2.88 4.38
N ILE A 66 7.32 -2.82 3.32
CA ILE A 66 5.89 -3.17 3.41
C ILE A 66 5.64 -4.63 3.79
N PHE A 67 6.50 -5.57 3.39
CA PHE A 67 6.36 -6.98 3.79
C PHE A 67 6.42 -7.18 5.31
N GLY A 68 7.24 -6.39 6.01
CA GLY A 68 7.27 -6.41 7.46
C GLY A 68 5.94 -5.96 8.08
N ALA A 69 5.31 -4.92 7.50
CA ALA A 69 3.98 -4.47 7.91
C ALA A 69 2.92 -5.56 7.72
N PHE A 70 2.92 -6.24 6.58
CA PHE A 70 1.95 -7.31 6.30
C PHE A 70 2.13 -8.52 7.23
N ILE A 71 3.36 -8.94 7.49
CA ILE A 71 3.63 -10.08 8.37
C ILE A 71 3.18 -9.76 9.79
N PHE A 72 3.72 -8.70 10.40
CA PHE A 72 3.46 -8.41 11.80
C PHE A 72 2.04 -7.88 12.03
N GLY A 73 1.55 -7.01 11.15
CA GLY A 73 0.16 -6.53 11.18
C GLY A 73 -0.85 -7.66 10.96
N GLY A 74 -0.57 -8.57 10.03
CA GLY A 74 -1.40 -9.76 9.79
C GLY A 74 -1.42 -10.73 10.96
N ILE A 75 -0.27 -11.01 11.57
CA ILE A 75 -0.18 -11.83 12.79
C ILE A 75 -0.99 -11.17 13.91
N ALA A 76 -0.82 -9.86 14.13
CA ALA A 76 -1.55 -9.14 15.16
C ALA A 76 -3.07 -9.16 14.92
N ALA A 77 -3.51 -8.97 13.67
CA ALA A 77 -4.92 -9.08 13.29
C ALA A 77 -5.50 -10.46 13.63
N VAL A 78 -4.81 -11.53 13.22
CA VAL A 78 -5.24 -12.91 13.47
C VAL A 78 -5.31 -13.20 14.97
N LEU A 79 -4.28 -12.80 15.74
CA LEU A 79 -4.25 -13.01 17.18
C LEU A 79 -5.37 -12.22 17.89
N TYR A 80 -5.60 -10.97 17.50
CA TYR A 80 -6.64 -10.13 18.08
C TYR A 80 -8.03 -10.72 17.81
N MET A 81 -8.36 -11.00 16.55
CA MET A 81 -9.66 -11.57 16.17
C MET A 81 -9.90 -12.93 16.84
N ARG A 82 -8.87 -13.79 16.94
CA ARG A 82 -8.97 -15.07 17.65
C ARG A 82 -9.21 -14.90 19.14
N ARG A 83 -8.50 -13.99 19.80
CA ARG A 83 -8.66 -13.73 21.24
C ARG A 83 -10.03 -13.16 21.59
N LYS A 84 -10.60 -12.35 20.70
CA LYS A 84 -11.91 -11.71 20.86
C LYS A 84 -13.08 -12.54 20.32
N GLY A 85 -12.81 -13.66 19.65
CA GLY A 85 -13.86 -14.49 19.05
C GLY A 85 -14.59 -13.82 17.87
N LEU A 86 -13.93 -12.88 17.20
CA LEU A 86 -14.54 -12.09 16.12
C LEU A 86 -14.67 -12.91 14.83
N PRO A 87 -15.77 -12.75 14.06
CA PRO A 87 -15.91 -13.37 12.74
C PRO A 87 -14.92 -12.75 11.75
N ALA A 88 -13.74 -13.37 11.63
CA ALA A 88 -12.60 -12.80 10.90
C ALA A 88 -12.94 -12.33 9.48
N LEU A 89 -13.73 -13.10 8.73
CA LEU A 89 -14.11 -12.73 7.35
C LEU A 89 -14.96 -11.45 7.28
N THR A 90 -15.83 -11.21 8.26
CA THR A 90 -16.63 -9.97 8.31
C THR A 90 -15.75 -8.75 8.55
N TYR A 91 -14.76 -8.86 9.44
CA TYR A 91 -13.82 -7.77 9.71
C TYR A 91 -12.85 -7.57 8.54
N LEU A 92 -12.39 -8.64 7.90
CA LEU A 92 -11.55 -8.57 6.70
C LEU A 92 -12.30 -7.94 5.51
N ASP A 93 -13.59 -8.23 5.32
CA ASP A 93 -14.44 -7.54 4.36
C ASP A 93 -14.52 -6.02 4.64
N ALA A 94 -14.63 -5.65 5.92
CA ALA A 94 -14.67 -4.24 6.33
C ALA A 94 -13.35 -3.52 6.02
N ILE A 95 -12.22 -4.21 6.23
CA ILE A 95 -10.88 -3.74 5.86
C ILE A 95 -10.78 -3.61 4.34
N ALA A 96 -11.17 -4.64 3.58
CA ALA A 96 -11.16 -4.65 2.11
C ALA A 96 -12.02 -3.54 1.50
N LEU A 97 -13.13 -3.19 2.16
CA LEU A 97 -13.98 -2.07 1.76
C LEU A 97 -13.27 -0.71 1.89
N GLY A 98 -12.41 -0.54 2.90
CA GLY A 98 -11.67 0.71 3.13
C GLY A 98 -10.31 0.77 2.42
N MET A 99 -9.71 -0.40 2.14
CA MET A 99 -8.33 -0.51 1.67
C MET A 99 -8.06 0.22 0.34
N PRO A 100 -8.90 0.09 -0.71
CA PRO A 100 -8.68 0.83 -1.96
C PRO A 100 -8.69 2.34 -1.76
N LEU A 101 -9.55 2.87 -0.89
CA LEU A 101 -9.57 4.31 -0.61
C LEU A 101 -8.26 4.76 0.06
N GLY A 102 -7.78 3.99 1.04
CA GLY A 102 -6.49 4.26 1.69
C GLY A 102 -5.32 4.22 0.70
N GLN A 103 -5.31 3.24 -0.20
CA GLN A 103 -4.31 3.14 -1.26
C GLN A 103 -4.41 4.30 -2.26
N ALA A 104 -5.62 4.67 -2.68
CA ALA A 104 -5.85 5.77 -3.61
C ALA A 104 -5.27 7.09 -3.09
N ILE A 105 -5.48 7.38 -1.80
CA ILE A 105 -4.94 8.56 -1.13
C ILE A 105 -3.42 8.42 -0.94
N GLY A 106 -2.95 7.26 -0.48
CA GLY A 106 -1.52 7.01 -0.25
C GLY A 106 -0.66 7.22 -1.49
N ARG A 107 -1.19 6.96 -2.69
CA ARG A 107 -0.48 7.19 -3.96
C ARG A 107 -0.12 8.66 -4.22
N TRP A 108 -0.79 9.61 -3.59
CA TRP A 108 -0.42 11.02 -3.71
C TRP A 108 0.89 11.37 -3.00
N ALA A 109 1.32 10.57 -2.02
CA ALA A 109 2.68 10.70 -1.47
C ALA A 109 3.74 10.45 -2.56
N ASN A 110 3.48 9.56 -3.52
CA ASN A 110 4.42 9.31 -4.62
C ASN A 110 4.56 10.53 -5.55
N PHE A 111 3.47 11.29 -5.78
CA PHE A 111 3.53 12.55 -6.52
C PHE A 111 4.40 13.59 -5.82
N ILE A 112 4.23 13.74 -4.50
CA ILE A 112 5.02 14.67 -3.69
C ILE A 112 6.51 14.25 -3.67
N ASN A 113 6.77 12.95 -3.53
CA ASN A 113 8.12 12.38 -3.54
C ASN A 113 8.74 12.29 -4.94
N GLN A 114 7.99 12.61 -6.00
CA GLN A 114 8.36 12.44 -7.40
C GLN A 114 8.87 11.02 -7.73
N GLU A 115 8.20 10.01 -7.19
CA GLU A 115 8.49 8.60 -7.45
C GLU A 115 7.32 7.92 -8.16
N LEU A 116 7.52 6.68 -8.63
CA LEU A 116 6.48 5.86 -9.29
C LEU A 116 5.84 6.55 -10.51
N TYR A 117 6.67 7.00 -11.43
CA TYR A 117 6.29 7.42 -12.78
C TYR A 117 6.71 6.38 -13.82
N GLY A 118 6.13 6.47 -15.01
CA GLY A 118 6.36 5.56 -16.12
C GLY A 118 7.26 6.17 -17.19
N PRO A 119 7.28 5.61 -18.42
CA PRO A 119 8.14 6.12 -19.48
C PRO A 119 7.70 7.51 -19.97
N PRO A 120 8.57 8.18 -20.75
CA PRO A 120 8.23 9.44 -21.40
C PRO A 120 6.92 9.36 -22.19
N THR A 121 6.15 10.44 -22.18
CA THR A 121 4.85 10.52 -22.83
C THR A 121 4.62 11.90 -23.43
N THR A 122 3.77 11.97 -24.44
CA THR A 122 3.31 13.24 -25.05
C THR A 122 1.87 13.58 -24.69
N LEU A 123 1.25 12.79 -23.80
CA LEU A 123 -0.13 13.00 -23.36
C LEU A 123 -0.28 14.29 -22.56
N PRO A 124 -1.43 14.98 -22.64
CA PRO A 124 -1.61 16.29 -22.02
C PRO A 124 -1.66 16.27 -20.49
N TRP A 125 -1.84 15.09 -19.88
CA TRP A 125 -1.75 14.87 -18.43
C TRP A 125 -0.40 14.28 -17.99
N GLY A 126 0.62 14.35 -18.84
CA GLY A 126 1.97 13.91 -18.50
C GLY A 126 2.54 14.69 -17.31
N LEU A 127 3.35 14.01 -16.50
CA LEU A 127 3.93 14.53 -15.27
C LEU A 127 5.37 14.98 -15.50
N LYS A 128 5.71 16.20 -15.08
CA LYS A 128 7.11 16.64 -14.99
C LYS A 128 7.75 16.03 -13.74
N ILE A 129 8.94 15.47 -13.91
CA ILE A 129 9.79 14.94 -12.85
C ILE A 129 11.09 15.73 -12.83
N ASP A 130 11.49 16.21 -11.65
CA ASP A 130 12.73 16.96 -11.51
C ASP A 130 13.93 16.05 -11.76
N GLN A 131 14.99 16.60 -12.35
CA GLN A 131 16.19 15.83 -12.74
C GLN A 131 16.76 14.97 -11.61
N HIS A 132 16.76 15.47 -10.37
CA HIS A 132 17.31 14.76 -9.21
C HIS A 132 16.47 13.56 -8.75
N ALA A 133 15.18 13.53 -9.12
CA ALA A 133 14.25 12.42 -8.84
C ALA A 133 14.17 11.42 -10.01
N ARG A 134 14.86 11.69 -11.13
CA ARG A 134 14.89 10.80 -12.27
C ARG A 134 15.75 9.56 -11.98
N ILE A 135 15.21 8.38 -12.25
CA ILE A 135 15.91 7.10 -12.19
C ILE A 135 16.44 6.74 -13.57
N ALA A 136 17.49 5.92 -13.64
CA ALA A 136 18.01 5.41 -14.89
C ALA A 136 16.92 4.62 -15.67
N PRO A 137 16.84 4.76 -17.00
CA PRO A 137 17.74 5.54 -17.88
C PRO A 137 17.33 7.03 -18.05
N TYR A 138 16.27 7.49 -17.39
CA TYR A 138 15.69 8.83 -17.60
C TYR A 138 16.44 9.98 -16.91
N ASN A 139 17.45 9.66 -16.11
CA ASN A 139 18.33 10.62 -15.47
C ASN A 139 19.34 11.27 -16.45
N ASP A 140 19.50 10.73 -17.66
CA ASP A 140 20.30 11.37 -18.71
C ASP A 140 19.51 12.50 -19.39
N ILE A 141 19.87 13.74 -19.06
CA ILE A 141 19.22 14.95 -19.60
C ILE A 141 19.54 15.21 -21.07
N ALA A 142 20.67 14.69 -21.58
CA ALA A 142 20.99 14.84 -23.00
C ALA A 142 19.99 14.06 -23.87
N THR A 143 19.59 12.87 -23.40
CA THR A 143 18.58 12.03 -24.06
C THR A 143 17.15 12.43 -23.68
N TYR A 144 16.91 12.81 -22.42
CA TYR A 144 15.60 13.17 -21.88
C TYR A 144 15.63 14.59 -21.29
N PRO A 145 15.34 15.63 -22.09
CA PRO A 145 15.34 17.02 -21.64
C PRO A 145 14.50 17.26 -20.39
N VAL A 146 14.76 18.35 -19.66
CA VAL A 146 14.05 18.68 -18.40
C VAL A 146 12.53 18.81 -18.63
N ASP A 147 12.09 19.26 -19.80
CA ASP A 147 10.66 19.38 -20.14
C ASP A 147 9.99 18.06 -20.54
N THR A 148 10.71 16.94 -20.56
CA THR A 148 10.14 15.60 -20.81
C THR A 148 9.03 15.31 -19.80
N LEU A 149 7.87 14.93 -20.31
CA LEU A 149 6.75 14.48 -19.50
C LEU A 149 6.78 12.96 -19.37
N PHE A 150 6.36 12.45 -18.22
CA PHE A 150 6.31 11.02 -17.92
C PHE A 150 4.89 10.58 -17.62
N HIS A 151 4.59 9.29 -17.81
CA HIS A 151 3.31 8.74 -17.40
C HIS A 151 3.13 8.84 -15.87
N PRO A 152 2.05 9.45 -15.36
CA PRO A 152 1.81 9.55 -13.92
C PRO A 152 1.24 8.21 -13.39
N LEU A 153 2.08 7.19 -13.20
CA LEU A 153 1.62 5.88 -12.74
C LEU A 153 0.99 5.94 -11.35
N PHE A 154 1.46 6.83 -10.46
CA PHE A 154 0.79 7.11 -9.19
C PHE A 154 -0.68 7.49 -9.39
N LEU A 155 -1.00 8.31 -10.39
CA LEU A 155 -2.35 8.78 -10.69
C LEU A 155 -3.18 7.66 -11.27
N TYR A 156 -2.62 6.88 -12.20
CA TYR A 156 -3.31 5.74 -12.79
C TYR A 156 -3.70 4.72 -11.71
N GLU A 157 -2.79 4.46 -10.77
CA GLU A 157 -3.07 3.57 -9.65
C GLU A 157 -4.05 4.20 -8.64
N SER A 158 -3.96 5.51 -8.38
CA SER A 158 -4.91 6.23 -7.53
C SER A 158 -6.33 6.14 -8.09
N LEU A 159 -6.50 6.38 -9.41
CA LEU A 159 -7.79 6.27 -10.10
C LEU A 159 -8.31 4.84 -10.09
N TRP A 160 -7.47 3.84 -10.37
CA TRP A 160 -7.87 2.42 -10.29
C TRP A 160 -8.41 2.06 -8.90
N ASN A 161 -7.76 2.56 -7.85
CA ASN A 161 -8.16 2.34 -6.47
C ASN A 161 -9.44 3.11 -6.10
N PHE A 162 -9.65 4.33 -6.59
CA PHE A 162 -10.91 5.05 -6.42
C PHE A 162 -12.08 4.35 -7.11
N ILE A 163 -11.88 3.85 -8.34
CA ILE A 163 -12.87 3.06 -9.06
C ILE A 163 -13.17 1.77 -8.29
N GLY A 164 -12.13 1.09 -7.80
CA GLY A 164 -12.26 -0.11 -6.96
C GLY A 164 -13.04 0.15 -5.68
N PHE A 165 -12.74 1.24 -4.98
CA PHE A 165 -13.50 1.67 -3.82
C PHE A 165 -14.96 1.90 -4.17
N GLY A 166 -15.25 2.67 -5.23
CA GLY A 166 -16.61 2.94 -5.66
C GLY A 166 -17.39 1.68 -6.02
N LEU A 167 -16.75 0.75 -6.75
CA LEU A 167 -17.33 -0.53 -7.13
C LEU A 167 -17.63 -1.42 -5.92
N ILE A 168 -16.63 -1.67 -5.07
CA ILE A 168 -16.78 -2.55 -3.90
C ILE A 168 -17.79 -1.93 -2.92
N PHE A 169 -17.75 -0.61 -2.72
CA PHE A 169 -18.73 0.09 -1.89
C PHE A 169 -20.14 -0.03 -2.46
N TRP A 170 -20.33 0.20 -3.76
CA TRP A 170 -21.62 0.02 -4.42
C TRP A 170 -22.12 -1.41 -4.28
N ILE A 171 -21.28 -2.42 -4.54
CA ILE A 171 -21.64 -3.85 -4.38
C ILE A 171 -22.05 -4.15 -2.94
N SER A 172 -21.26 -3.67 -1.96
CA SER A 172 -21.52 -3.88 -0.53
C SER A 172 -22.90 -3.37 -0.08
N ARG A 173 -23.41 -2.33 -0.74
CA ARG A 173 -24.72 -1.72 -0.44
C ARG A 173 -25.85 -2.35 -1.27
N ARG A 174 -25.60 -2.58 -2.56
CA ARG A 174 -26.63 -3.05 -3.49
C ARG A 174 -26.98 -4.53 -3.31
N PHE A 175 -26.00 -5.36 -2.93
CA PHE A 175 -26.13 -6.81 -2.81
C PHE A 175 -25.94 -7.31 -1.37
N GLU A 176 -26.13 -6.43 -0.38
CA GLU A 176 -25.88 -6.70 1.04
C GLU A 176 -26.49 -8.01 1.57
N ARG A 177 -27.68 -8.37 1.09
CA ARG A 177 -28.41 -9.60 1.46
C ARG A 177 -27.86 -10.87 0.82
N ASN A 178 -27.18 -10.75 -0.32
CA ASN A 178 -26.64 -11.87 -1.10
C ASN A 178 -25.17 -12.15 -0.74
N LEU A 179 -24.45 -11.13 -0.25
CA LEU A 179 -23.04 -11.24 0.10
C LEU A 179 -22.83 -12.04 1.38
N ARG A 180 -21.94 -13.02 1.28
CA ARG A 180 -21.42 -13.82 2.39
C ARG A 180 -20.16 -13.17 2.97
N PRO A 181 -19.84 -13.43 4.25
CA PRO A 181 -18.56 -13.00 4.81
C PRO A 181 -17.39 -13.51 3.96
N GLY A 182 -16.52 -12.60 3.53
CA GLY A 182 -15.35 -12.87 2.68
C GLY A 182 -15.54 -12.47 1.21
N ASP A 183 -16.77 -12.23 0.75
CA ASP A 183 -17.01 -11.89 -0.66
C ASP A 183 -16.40 -10.54 -1.05
N LEU A 184 -16.43 -9.54 -0.14
CA LEU A 184 -15.84 -8.23 -0.41
C LEU A 184 -14.31 -8.29 -0.38
N LEU A 185 -13.74 -9.10 0.52
CA LEU A 185 -12.32 -9.40 0.51
C LEU A 185 -11.89 -10.04 -0.81
N LEU A 186 -12.64 -11.04 -1.30
CA LEU A 186 -12.34 -11.69 -2.57
C LEU A 186 -12.41 -10.70 -3.74
N LEU A 187 -13.45 -9.87 -3.79
CA LEU A 187 -13.57 -8.81 -4.80
C LEU A 187 -12.35 -7.88 -4.78
N TYR A 188 -11.90 -7.47 -3.60
CA TYR A 188 -10.69 -6.65 -3.45
C TYR A 188 -9.43 -7.37 -3.94
N VAL A 189 -9.22 -8.62 -3.54
CA VAL A 189 -8.05 -9.43 -3.92
C VAL A 189 -8.04 -9.77 -5.42
N ILE A 190 -9.18 -9.73 -6.10
CA ILE A 190 -9.22 -9.80 -7.57
C ILE A 190 -8.93 -8.42 -8.16
N TRP A 191 -9.59 -7.38 -7.67
CA TRP A 191 -9.55 -6.04 -8.26
C TRP A 191 -8.15 -5.40 -8.21
N TYR A 192 -7.53 -5.36 -7.03
CA TYR A 192 -6.27 -4.62 -6.84
C TYR A 192 -5.11 -5.25 -7.63
N PRO A 193 -4.85 -6.57 -7.54
CA PRO A 193 -3.81 -7.21 -8.34
C PRO A 193 -4.05 -7.11 -9.85
N THR A 194 -5.31 -7.09 -10.30
CA THR A 194 -5.62 -6.90 -11.74
C THR A 194 -5.09 -5.55 -12.22
N GLY A 195 -5.40 -4.45 -11.52
CA GLY A 195 -4.88 -3.14 -11.90
C GLY A 195 -3.36 -3.06 -11.76
N ARG A 196 -2.82 -3.67 -10.70
CA ARG A 196 -1.36 -3.70 -10.49
C ARG A 196 -0.64 -4.43 -11.61
N PHE A 197 -1.17 -5.57 -12.05
CA PHE A 197 -0.66 -6.33 -13.18
C PHE A 197 -0.68 -5.50 -14.47
N MET A 198 -1.78 -4.77 -14.74
CA MET A 198 -1.87 -3.90 -15.92
C MET A 198 -0.84 -2.75 -15.88
N LEU A 199 -0.62 -2.15 -14.71
CA LEU A 199 0.34 -1.05 -14.56
C LEU A 199 1.79 -1.51 -14.64
N GLU A 200 2.09 -2.76 -14.27
CA GLU A 200 3.45 -3.31 -14.33
C GLU A 200 4.01 -3.35 -15.77
N PHE A 201 3.15 -3.50 -16.78
CA PHE A 201 3.56 -3.41 -18.19
C PHE A 201 4.00 -2.01 -18.62
N ILE A 202 3.59 -0.97 -17.88
CA ILE A 202 3.92 0.43 -18.15
C ILE A 202 5.08 0.88 -17.24
N ARG A 203 5.44 0.09 -16.24
CA ARG A 203 6.39 0.50 -15.21
C ARG A 203 7.83 0.26 -15.68
N THR A 204 8.70 1.22 -15.41
CA THR A 204 10.03 1.30 -16.02
C THR A 204 11.09 0.53 -15.24
N ASP A 205 10.89 0.30 -13.94
CA ASP A 205 11.76 -0.49 -13.05
C ASP A 205 11.45 -2.00 -13.05
N SER A 206 10.50 -2.44 -13.87
CA SER A 206 10.09 -3.85 -13.93
C SER A 206 10.90 -4.69 -14.93
N TRP A 207 11.66 -4.03 -15.80
CA TRP A 207 12.32 -4.66 -16.95
C TRP A 207 13.83 -4.36 -17.05
N PHE A 208 14.38 -3.63 -16.08
CA PHE A 208 15.80 -3.24 -16.02
C PHE A 208 16.39 -3.49 -14.64
#